data_AF-A0A926TGM6-F1
#
_entry.id   AF-A0A926TGM6-F1
#
_cell.length_a   1.000
_cell.length_b   1.000
_cell.length_c   1.000
_cell.angle_alpha   90.00
_cell.angle_beta   90.00
_cell.angle_gamma   90.00
#
_symmetry.space_group_name_H-M   'P 1'
#
loop_
_entity.id
_entity.type
_entity.pdbx_description
1 polymer ?
#
loop_
_entity_poly.entity_id
_entity_poly.type
_entity_poly.pdbx_seq_one_letter_code
_entity_poly.pdbx_strand_id
1 'polypeptide(L)' 'MSEASLPNIPPEDDDSLELDSLKSGKCQIVMISSADGVREMINELQECGFADADAWSQLIAGPNSGEAMGILTQQRPQEP' A
#
# COMPACT_ATOMS: atom_id res chain seq x y z
N MET A 1 -35.74 25.11 36.93
CA MET A 1 -34.90 25.76 35.89
C MET A 1 -34.13 24.65 35.20
N SER A 2 -33.97 24.80 33.89
CA SER A 2 -33.92 23.73 32.88
C SER A 2 -32.74 22.76 32.98
N GLU A 3 -33.04 21.46 32.96
CA GLU A 3 -32.08 20.39 32.69
C GLU A 3 -31.98 20.26 31.16
N ALA A 4 -30.85 20.66 30.58
CA ALA A 4 -30.63 20.59 29.14
C ALA A 4 -30.33 19.14 28.74
N SER A 5 -31.26 18.49 28.04
CA SER A 5 -31.01 17.20 27.39
C SER A 5 -30.00 17.40 26.25
N LEU A 6 -28.81 16.82 26.38
CA LEU A 6 -27.84 16.75 25.29
C LEU A 6 -28.43 15.88 24.16
N PRO A 7 -28.28 16.27 22.87
CA PRO A 7 -28.72 15.43 21.77
C PRO A 7 -27.91 14.13 21.74
N ASN A 8 -28.62 13.01 21.61
CA ASN A 8 -28.06 11.68 21.45
C ASN A 8 -27.36 11.60 20.08
N ILE A 9 -26.07 11.91 20.05
CA ILE A 9 -25.20 11.72 18.88
C ILE A 9 -25.02 10.20 18.70
N PRO A 10 -25.37 9.59 17.55
CA PRO A 10 -24.99 8.21 17.29
C PRO A 10 -23.46 8.09 17.36
N PRO A 11 -22.91 6.95 17.83
CA PRO A 11 -21.48 6.73 17.76
C PRO A 11 -21.08 6.84 16.29
N GLU A 12 -20.15 7.75 16.00
CA GLU A 12 -19.61 7.97 14.67
C GLU A 12 -19.24 6.61 14.07
N ASP A 13 -19.84 6.29 12.93
CA ASP A 13 -19.49 5.11 12.15
C ASP A 13 -17.98 5.07 12.01
N ASP A 14 -17.43 3.96 12.48
CA ASP A 14 -16.04 3.56 12.46
C ASP A 14 -15.45 3.85 11.07
N ASP A 15 -14.80 5.01 10.90
CA ASP A 15 -13.90 5.35 9.79
C ASP A 15 -12.60 4.51 9.89
N SER A 16 -12.74 3.25 10.29
CA SER A 16 -11.70 2.23 10.28
C SER A 16 -11.53 1.82 8.83
N LEU A 17 -10.78 2.66 8.11
CA LEU A 17 -10.36 2.47 6.74
C LEU A 17 -9.67 1.09 6.62
N GLU A 18 -10.46 0.09 6.24
CA GLU A 18 -10.09 -1.23 5.70
C GLU A 18 -8.69 -1.74 6.06
N LEU A 19 -8.42 -1.92 7.36
CA LEU A 19 -7.28 -2.74 7.81
C LEU A 19 -7.47 -4.23 7.50
N ASP A 20 -8.59 -4.63 6.88
CA ASP A 20 -8.83 -5.98 6.39
C ASP A 20 -7.94 -6.34 5.19
N SER A 21 -7.41 -5.36 4.44
CA SER A 21 -6.41 -5.61 3.40
C SER A 21 -5.06 -6.05 3.99
N LEU A 22 -4.70 -5.56 5.18
CA LEU A 22 -3.48 -5.95 5.88
C LEU A 22 -3.57 -7.36 6.51
N LYS A 23 -4.78 -7.82 6.83
CA LYS A 23 -5.04 -9.19 7.34
C LYS A 23 -4.80 -10.29 6.31
N SER A 24 -4.82 -9.98 5.02
CA SER A 24 -4.72 -10.98 3.95
C SER A 24 -3.32 -11.57 3.77
N GLY A 25 -2.31 -11.11 4.51
CA GLY A 25 -0.97 -11.70 4.46
C GLY A 25 -0.22 -11.48 3.15
N LYS A 26 -0.72 -10.57 2.31
CA LYS A 26 -0.11 -10.11 1.06
C LYS A 26 0.94 -9.08 1.45
N CYS A 27 2.22 -9.39 1.28
CA CYS A 27 3.26 -8.37 1.41
C CYS A 27 3.16 -7.45 0.20
N GLN A 28 2.80 -6.19 0.42
CA GLN A 28 2.81 -5.16 -0.60
C GLN A 28 3.97 -4.23 -0.31
N ILE A 29 4.98 -4.22 -1.18
CA ILE A 29 6.07 -3.24 -1.11
C ILE A 29 5.73 -2.12 -2.06
N VAL A 30 5.75 -0.89 -1.55
CA VAL A 30 5.56 0.33 -2.32
C VAL A 30 6.87 1.09 -2.30
N MET A 31 7.41 1.35 -3.49
CA MET A 31 8.59 2.17 -3.68
C MET A 31 8.18 3.47 -4.36
N ILE A 32 8.68 4.60 -3.84
CA ILE A 32 8.44 5.93 -4.40
C ILE A 32 9.81 6.61 -4.56
N SER A 33 10.16 6.95 -5.79
CA SER A 33 11.39 7.66 -6.14
C SER A 33 11.26 8.24 -7.54
N SER A 34 12.33 8.79 -8.12
CA SER A 34 12.38 9.07 -9.56
C SER A 34 12.14 7.79 -10.37
N ALA A 35 11.60 7.91 -11.59
CA ALA A 35 11.34 6.74 -12.45
C ALA A 35 12.58 5.85 -12.64
N ASP A 36 13.75 6.45 -12.83
CA ASP A 36 15.02 5.72 -12.93
C ASP A 36 15.41 5.07 -11.60
N GLY A 37 15.27 5.78 -10.49
CA GLY A 37 15.56 5.25 -9.15
C GLY A 37 14.67 4.07 -8.76
N VAL A 38 13.40 4.07 -9.14
CA VAL A 38 12.53 2.90 -8.92
C VAL A 38 12.97 1.72 -9.80
N ARG A 39 13.39 1.96 -11.06
CA ARG A 39 13.91 0.88 -11.93
C ARG A 39 15.21 0.29 -11.42
N GLU A 40 16.15 1.13 -10.97
CA GLU A 40 17.41 0.67 -10.38
C GLU A 40 17.14 -0.22 -9.16
N MET A 41 16.28 0.22 -8.25
CA MET A 41 15.95 -0.55 -7.05
C MET A 41 15.24 -1.88 -7.39
N ILE A 42 14.36 -1.90 -8.40
CA ILE A 42 13.73 -3.14 -8.89
C ILE A 42 14.80 -4.12 -9.41
N ASN A 43 15.78 -3.63 -10.19
CA ASN A 43 16.88 -4.47 -10.68
C ASN A 43 17.73 -5.01 -9.52
N GLU A 44 18.10 -4.18 -8.54
CA GLU A 44 18.87 -4.63 -7.37
C GLU A 44 18.14 -5.71 -6.58
N LEU A 45 16.82 -5.55 -6.37
CA LEU A 45 16.00 -6.53 -5.68
C LEU A 45 15.86 -7.84 -6.49
N GLN A 46 15.82 -7.74 -7.82
CA GLN A 46 15.85 -8.91 -8.70
C GLN A 46 17.18 -9.64 -8.62
N GLU A 47 18.31 -8.92 -8.68
CA GLU A 47 19.65 -9.51 -8.56
C GLU A 47 19.87 -10.17 -7.19
N CYS A 48 19.26 -9.62 -6.14
CA CYS A 48 19.27 -10.22 -4.79
C CYS A 48 18.30 -11.40 -4.63
N GLY A 49 17.51 -11.76 -5.66
CA GLY A 49 16.53 -12.84 -5.61
C GLY A 49 15.31 -12.55 -4.72
N PHE A 50 15.05 -11.27 -4.41
CA PHE A 50 13.93 -10.87 -3.57
C PHE A 50 12.59 -10.92 -4.30
N ALA A 51 12.58 -10.48 -5.57
CA ALA A 51 11.40 -10.53 -6.44
C ALA A 51 11.82 -10.46 -7.92
N ASP A 52 11.12 -11.20 -8.78
CA ASP A 52 11.26 -11.05 -10.23
C ASP A 52 10.81 -9.67 -10.70
N ALA A 53 11.44 -9.14 -11.77
CA ALA A 53 11.00 -7.88 -12.39
C ALA A 53 9.53 -7.91 -12.82
N ASP A 54 9.02 -9.07 -13.24
CA ASP A 54 7.62 -9.24 -13.67
C ASP A 54 6.63 -9.21 -12.50
N ALA A 55 7.09 -9.44 -11.26
CA ALA A 55 6.24 -9.35 -10.07
C ALA A 55 5.88 -7.90 -9.71
N TRP A 56 6.56 -6.92 -10.30
CA TRP A 56 6.28 -5.50 -10.11
C TRP A 56 5.18 -5.02 -11.04
N SER A 57 4.28 -4.19 -10.48
CA SER A 57 3.35 -3.42 -11.28
C SER A 57 4.07 -2.44 -12.21
N GLN A 58 3.35 -2.00 -13.25
CA GLN A 58 3.81 -0.88 -14.06
C GLN A 58 4.03 0.36 -13.18
N LEU A 59 5.10 1.10 -13.47
CA LEU A 59 5.39 2.34 -12.78
C LEU A 59 4.25 3.34 -12.99
N ILE A 60 3.63 3.77 -11.90
CA ILE A 60 2.60 4.80 -11.89
C ILE A 60 3.19 6.13 -11.42
N ALA A 61 2.48 7.23 -11.66
CA ALA A 61 2.90 8.53 -11.15
C ALA A 61 2.94 8.54 -9.62
N GLY A 62 4.03 9.06 -9.07
CA GLY A 62 4.18 9.26 -7.63
C GLY A 62 3.37 10.46 -7.10
N PRO A 63 3.38 10.68 -5.78
CA PRO A 63 2.66 11.78 -5.16
C PRO A 63 3.20 13.17 -5.53
N ASN A 64 4.50 13.30 -5.87
CA ASN A 64 5.09 14.54 -6.33
C ASN A 64 5.43 14.52 -7.83
N SER A 65 5.54 15.72 -8.42
CA SER A 65 5.90 15.90 -9.82
C SER A 65 7.30 15.35 -10.13
N GLY A 66 7.37 14.38 -11.04
CA GLY A 66 8.63 13.72 -11.44
C GLY A 66 8.93 12.43 -10.66
N GLU A 67 8.12 12.09 -9.65
CA GLU A 67 8.21 10.80 -8.98
C GLU A 67 7.42 9.72 -9.72
N ALA A 68 7.89 8.49 -9.56
CA ALA A 68 7.23 7.27 -9.96
C ALA A 68 7.05 6.38 -8.73
N MET A 69 6.05 5.53 -8.80
CA MET A 69 5.75 4.54 -7.78
C MET A 69 5.73 3.15 -8.41
N GLY A 70 6.41 2.21 -7.76
CA GLY A 70 6.37 0.78 -8.09
C GLY A 70 5.76 -0.01 -6.95
N ILE A 71 4.82 -0.89 -7.28
CA ILE A 71 4.13 -1.75 -6.29
C ILE A 71 4.47 -3.21 -6.60
N LEU A 72 5.03 -3.92 -5.62
CA LEU A 72 5.20 -5.37 -5.64
C LEU A 72 4.13 -6.00 -4.77
N THR A 73 3.36 -6.92 -5.34
CA THR A 73 2.36 -7.68 -4.58
C THR A 73 2.82 -9.13 -4.49
N GLN A 74 3.40 -9.53 -3.37
CA GLN A 74 3.68 -10.94 -3.12
C GLN A 74 2.41 -11.61 -2.62
N GLN A 75 1.79 -12.42 -3.48
CA GLN A 75 0.90 -13.46 -3.00
C GLN A 75 1.79 -14.49 -2.31
N ARG A 76 1.51 -14.82 -1.03
CA ARG A 76 2.15 -16.01 -0.45
C ARG A 76 1.91 -17.16 -1.41
N PRO A 77 2.90 -18.04 -1.66
CA PRO A 77 2.62 -19.31 -2.33
C PRO A 77 1.42 -19.91 -1.63
N GLN A 78 0.30 -20.11 -2.36
CA GLN A 78 -0.71 -21.01 -1.87
C GLN A 78 -0.02 -22.38 -1.84
N GLU A 79 0.41 -22.82 -0.66
CA GLU A 79 0.82 -24.20 -0.47
C GLU A 79 -0.35 -25.09 -0.97
N PRO A 80 -0.08 -26.03 -1.90
CA PRO A 80 -1.10 -26.93 -2.43
C PRO A 80 -1.64 -27.91 -1.38
#